data_AF-A0A6P5SPQ0-F1
#
_entry.id   AF-A0A6P5SPQ0-F1
#
_cell.length_a   1.000
_cell.length_b   1.000
_cell.length_c   1.000
_cell.angle_alpha   90.00
_cell.angle_beta   90.00
_cell.angle_gamma   90.00
#
_symmetry.space_group_name_H-M   'P 1'
#
loop_
_entity.id
_entity.type
_entity.pdbx_description
1 polymer ?
#
loop_
_entity_poly.entity_id
_entity_poly.type
_entity_poly.pdbx_seq_one_letter_code
_entity_poly.pdbx_strand_id
1 'polypeptide(L)'
;MNEHSVDETNNAQEQEEHKVEDPELRRLLVPNPEDLPLTPPSSVEANFVSYFAPDFMKPGHDQYIYRHANGLCVIGLAPTHVAFKDEGGITAVDFNVGKSDRSGIKVTGKRKKNAQHLESNSALCKVCSKDATYIVRCCVKGSLLEVNDRLIKQPELLNSAADREGYIAIIMPKPADWLKVKDSLLGLEEYKKLREV
;
A
#
# COMPACT_ATOMS: atom_id res chain seq x y z
N MET A 1 -23.96 73.51 24.12
CA MET A 1 -22.86 74.41 23.71
C MET A 1 -21.56 73.67 23.88
N ASN A 2 -20.77 73.70 22.80
CA ASN A 2 -19.38 73.26 22.62
C ASN A 2 -19.06 71.78 22.31
N GLU A 3 -18.44 71.68 21.14
CA GLU A 3 -17.82 70.58 20.41
C GLU A 3 -16.48 70.13 21.03
N HIS A 4 -16.08 68.89 20.73
CA HIS A 4 -14.77 68.49 20.15
C HIS A 4 -14.73 66.94 20.10
N SER A 5 -14.72 66.25 18.95
CA SER A 5 -13.69 66.15 17.89
C SER A 5 -12.57 65.13 18.22
N VAL A 6 -12.67 63.97 17.53
CA VAL A 6 -11.59 63.13 16.95
C VAL A 6 -10.70 62.29 17.88
N ASP A 7 -10.74 60.96 17.71
CA ASP A 7 -9.55 60.18 17.29
C ASP A 7 -9.93 58.77 16.81
N GLU A 8 -10.19 58.68 15.50
CA GLU A 8 -10.13 57.45 14.71
C GLU A 8 -8.67 57.14 14.35
N THR A 9 -7.84 56.76 15.33
CA THR A 9 -6.48 56.27 15.05
C THR A 9 -6.08 55.22 16.06
N ASN A 10 -6.66 54.02 15.96
CA ASN A 10 -6.24 52.89 16.79
C ASN A 10 -6.25 51.54 16.06
N ASN A 11 -6.13 51.53 14.73
CA ASN A 11 -6.17 50.26 13.98
C ASN A 11 -5.14 50.16 12.85
N ALA A 12 -3.98 50.80 13.02
CA ALA A 12 -2.90 50.78 12.02
C ALA A 12 -1.56 50.25 12.55
N GLN A 13 -1.49 49.72 13.77
CA GLN A 13 -0.22 49.30 14.38
C GLN A 13 -0.11 47.83 14.81
N GLU A 14 -1.08 46.97 14.49
CA GLU A 14 -0.98 45.51 14.73
C GLU A 14 -0.67 44.69 13.45
N GLN A 15 -0.30 45.35 12.36
CA GLN A 15 0.25 44.70 11.16
C GLN A 15 1.68 45.16 10.89
N GLU A 16 2.54 45.17 11.91
CA GLU A 16 3.96 44.97 11.64
C GLU A 16 4.18 43.47 11.44
N GLU A 17 4.02 43.06 10.18
CA GLU A 17 4.55 41.82 9.64
C GLU A 17 5.94 41.58 10.26
N HIS A 18 6.05 40.48 11.03
CA HIS A 18 7.33 39.95 11.43
C HIS A 18 8.04 39.47 10.15
N LYS A 19 8.66 40.41 9.44
CA LYS A 19 9.46 40.22 8.25
C LYS A 19 10.66 39.40 8.69
N VAL A 20 10.54 38.09 8.57
CA VAL A 20 11.65 37.17 8.68
C VAL A 20 12.53 37.40 7.43
N GLU A 21 13.34 38.46 7.48
CA GLU A 21 14.31 38.86 6.45
C GLU A 21 15.65 38.13 6.63
N ASP A 22 15.62 36.92 7.18
CA ASP A 22 16.76 36.02 7.08
C ASP A 22 16.65 35.23 5.76
N PRO A 23 17.47 35.53 4.74
CA PRO A 23 17.43 34.83 3.45
C PRO A 23 17.78 33.34 3.58
N GLU A 24 18.51 32.94 4.62
CA GLU A 24 18.80 31.54 4.92
C GLU A 24 17.57 30.84 5.48
N LEU A 25 16.87 31.48 6.43
CA LEU A 25 15.60 30.99 6.96
C LEU A 25 14.51 30.93 5.87
N ARG A 26 14.48 31.90 4.94
CA ARG A 26 13.56 31.87 3.80
C ARG A 26 13.85 30.71 2.85
N ARG A 27 15.12 30.37 2.61
CA ARG A 27 15.53 29.20 1.82
C ARG A 27 15.19 27.87 2.50
N LEU A 28 15.26 27.82 3.83
CA LEU A 28 14.89 26.63 4.61
C LEU A 28 13.37 26.42 4.69
N LEU A 29 12.60 27.50 4.77
CA LEU A 29 11.13 27.44 4.93
C LEU A 29 10.38 27.31 3.61
N VAL A 30 10.92 27.86 2.51
CA VAL A 30 10.29 27.86 1.20
C VAL A 30 11.16 27.06 0.23
N PRO A 31 10.84 25.77 -0.03
CA PRO A 31 11.54 24.99 -1.04
C PRO A 31 11.38 25.63 -2.42
N ASN A 32 12.39 25.47 -3.28
CA ASN A 32 12.29 25.94 -4.66
C ASN A 32 11.13 25.20 -5.36
N PRO A 33 10.17 25.91 -5.98
CA PRO A 33 9.06 25.27 -6.70
C PRO A 33 9.51 24.26 -7.77
N GLU A 34 10.71 24.44 -8.34
CA GLU A 34 11.29 23.51 -9.32
C GLU A 34 11.73 22.17 -8.70
N ASP A 35 11.99 22.13 -7.40
CA ASP A 35 12.37 20.91 -6.67
C ASP A 35 11.14 20.12 -6.19
N LEU A 36 9.93 20.69 -6.32
CA LEU A 36 8.69 20.01 -5.95
C LEU A 36 8.29 19.01 -7.04
N PRO A 37 7.78 17.83 -6.65
CA PRO A 37 7.29 16.88 -7.64
C PRO A 37 6.08 17.48 -8.39
N LEU A 38 6.00 17.19 -9.70
CA LEU A 38 4.92 17.63 -10.59
C LEU A 38 3.52 17.31 -10.05
N THR A 39 3.39 16.19 -9.35
CA THR A 39 2.17 15.77 -8.66
C THR A 39 2.52 15.33 -7.26
N PRO A 40 1.67 15.61 -6.25
CA PRO A 40 1.88 15.11 -4.91
C PRO A 40 1.91 13.58 -4.90
N PRO A 41 2.72 12.96 -4.03
CA PRO A 41 2.76 11.51 -3.90
C PRO A 41 1.40 10.97 -3.46
N SER A 42 1.03 9.82 -4.00
CA SER A 42 -0.18 9.12 -3.59
C SER A 42 -0.08 8.59 -2.16
N SER A 43 -1.21 8.27 -1.54
CA SER A 43 -1.24 7.68 -0.19
C SER A 43 -0.46 6.36 -0.10
N VAL A 44 -0.34 5.61 -1.20
CA VAL A 44 0.45 4.37 -1.22
C VAL A 44 1.94 4.72 -1.20
N GLU A 45 2.39 5.61 -2.08
CA GLU A 45 3.80 6.03 -2.17
C GLU A 45 4.30 6.72 -0.91
N ALA A 46 3.44 7.53 -0.26
CA ALA A 46 3.81 8.25 0.95
C ALA A 46 3.88 7.36 2.20
N ASN A 47 3.00 6.35 2.32
CA ASN A 47 2.84 5.59 3.57
C ASN A 47 3.46 4.18 3.51
N PHE A 48 3.76 3.66 2.33
CA PHE A 48 4.23 2.29 2.15
C PHE A 48 5.54 2.22 1.38
N VAL A 49 6.39 1.28 1.79
CA VAL A 49 7.56 0.88 1.02
C VAL A 49 7.18 -0.35 0.18
N SER A 50 7.38 -0.25 -1.13
CA SER A 50 7.04 -1.32 -2.07
C SER A 50 8.17 -2.34 -2.21
N TYR A 51 7.83 -3.59 -1.92
CA TYR A 51 8.66 -4.76 -2.17
C TYR A 51 7.98 -5.70 -3.16
N PHE A 52 8.75 -6.48 -3.89
CA PHE A 52 8.26 -7.42 -4.88
C PHE A 52 8.90 -8.80 -4.67
N ALA A 53 8.09 -9.84 -4.76
CA ALA A 53 8.49 -11.23 -4.78
C ALA A 53 8.33 -11.76 -6.21
N PRO A 54 9.38 -11.70 -7.05
CA PRO A 54 9.32 -12.23 -8.40
C PRO A 54 9.27 -13.77 -8.39
N ASP A 55 8.58 -14.35 -9.37
CA ASP A 55 8.55 -15.80 -9.64
C ASP A 55 8.25 -16.66 -8.40
N PHE A 56 7.36 -16.20 -7.52
CA PHE A 56 7.15 -16.85 -6.23
C PHE A 56 6.58 -18.27 -6.42
N MET A 57 7.41 -19.29 -6.17
CA MET A 57 7.19 -20.73 -6.43
C MET A 57 7.13 -21.15 -7.91
N LYS A 58 6.68 -20.27 -8.81
CA LYS A 58 6.50 -20.55 -10.24
C LYS A 58 6.88 -19.33 -11.08
N PRO A 59 7.42 -19.52 -12.30
CA PRO A 59 7.72 -18.41 -13.19
C PRO A 59 6.48 -17.57 -13.53
N GLY A 60 6.62 -16.24 -13.49
CA GLY A 60 5.56 -15.26 -13.75
C GLY A 60 4.57 -15.05 -12.60
N HIS A 61 4.75 -15.70 -11.46
CA HIS A 61 3.89 -15.53 -10.28
C HIS A 61 4.39 -14.40 -9.37
N ASP A 62 4.44 -13.19 -9.92
CA ASP A 62 4.94 -12.01 -9.23
C ASP A 62 3.92 -11.41 -8.27
N GLN A 63 4.32 -11.16 -7.03
CA GLN A 63 3.46 -10.56 -6.01
C GLN A 63 4.13 -9.34 -5.42
N TYR A 64 3.36 -8.30 -5.12
CA TYR A 64 3.87 -7.14 -4.39
C TYR A 64 3.55 -7.26 -2.89
N ILE A 65 4.41 -6.64 -2.09
CA ILE A 65 4.29 -6.52 -0.64
C ILE A 65 4.52 -5.05 -0.28
N TYR A 66 3.45 -4.35 0.10
CA TYR A 66 3.53 -2.97 0.57
C TYR A 66 3.67 -2.95 2.09
N ARG A 67 4.82 -2.48 2.55
CA ARG A 67 5.18 -2.44 3.95
C ARG A 67 4.89 -1.06 4.54
N HIS A 68 3.97 -1.00 5.48
CA HIS A 68 3.73 0.21 6.27
C HIS A 68 4.74 0.34 7.42
N ALA A 69 5.00 1.56 7.89
CA ALA A 69 5.86 1.83 9.04
C ALA A 69 5.41 1.10 10.32
N ASN A 70 4.10 0.96 10.53
CA ASN A 70 3.49 0.23 11.67
C ASN A 70 3.70 -1.29 11.61
N GLY A 71 4.38 -1.78 10.57
CA GLY A 71 4.73 -3.18 10.41
C GLY A 71 3.66 -4.05 9.76
N LEU A 72 2.60 -3.45 9.23
CA LEU A 72 1.62 -4.13 8.38
C LEU A 72 2.18 -4.34 6.98
N CYS A 73 1.84 -5.48 6.38
CA CYS A 73 2.12 -5.79 5.00
C CYS A 73 0.80 -5.98 4.25
N VAL A 74 0.61 -5.20 3.19
CA VAL A 74 -0.48 -5.41 2.22
C VAL A 74 0.09 -6.21 1.07
N ILE A 75 -0.62 -7.26 0.65
CA ILE A 75 -0.15 -8.23 -0.34
C ILE A 75 -1.13 -8.27 -1.50
N GLY A 76 -0.60 -8.29 -2.71
CA GLY A 76 -1.39 -8.42 -3.92
C GLY A 76 -0.58 -8.88 -5.12
N LEU A 77 -1.21 -8.86 -6.29
CA LEU A 77 -0.61 -9.29 -7.55
C LEU A 77 0.20 -8.15 -8.17
N ALA A 78 1.45 -8.42 -8.53
CA ALA A 78 2.27 -7.42 -9.21
C ALA A 78 1.81 -7.25 -10.68
N PRO A 79 2.01 -6.08 -11.30
CA PRO A 79 1.48 -5.79 -12.64
C PRO A 79 1.91 -6.78 -13.73
N THR A 80 3.07 -7.41 -13.59
CA THR A 80 3.62 -8.37 -14.56
C THR A 80 3.18 -9.82 -14.32
N HIS A 81 2.32 -10.06 -13.32
CA HIS A 81 1.85 -11.39 -12.98
C HIS A 81 1.12 -12.05 -14.17
N VAL A 82 1.36 -13.35 -14.36
CA VAL A 82 0.82 -14.14 -15.48
C VAL A 82 -0.71 -14.07 -15.61
N ALA A 83 -1.43 -13.97 -14.49
CA ALA A 83 -2.90 -13.85 -14.47
C ALA A 83 -3.46 -12.63 -15.23
N PHE A 84 -2.65 -11.58 -15.44
CA PHE A 84 -3.05 -10.41 -16.23
C PHE A 84 -2.79 -10.57 -17.72
N LYS A 85 -2.01 -11.58 -18.13
CA LYS A 85 -1.67 -11.85 -19.53
C LYS A 85 -2.70 -12.73 -20.24
N ASP A 86 -3.53 -13.44 -19.48
CA ASP A 86 -4.57 -14.31 -20.02
C ASP A 86 -5.67 -13.52 -20.72
N GLU A 87 -6.20 -14.07 -21.82
CA GLU A 87 -7.27 -13.46 -22.59
C GLU A 87 -8.57 -13.38 -21.77
N GLY A 88 -8.96 -12.14 -21.44
CA GLY A 88 -10.14 -11.86 -20.62
C GLY A 88 -9.83 -11.53 -19.15
N GLY A 89 -8.55 -11.53 -18.75
CA GLY A 89 -8.12 -11.11 -17.43
C GLY A 89 -8.66 -12.01 -16.30
N ILE A 90 -8.76 -11.45 -15.11
CA ILE A 90 -9.22 -12.17 -13.92
C ILE A 90 -10.75 -12.14 -13.88
N THR A 91 -11.37 -13.33 -13.79
CA THR A 91 -12.82 -13.51 -13.85
C THR A 91 -13.43 -13.87 -12.49
N ALA A 92 -12.67 -14.50 -11.60
CA ALA A 92 -13.14 -14.85 -10.26
C ALA A 92 -11.99 -14.96 -9.26
N VAL A 93 -12.30 -14.75 -7.97
CA VAL A 93 -11.36 -14.94 -6.86
C VAL A 93 -12.03 -15.80 -5.79
N ASP A 94 -11.35 -16.88 -5.40
CA ASP A 94 -11.81 -17.83 -4.39
C ASP A 94 -10.85 -17.85 -3.19
N PHE A 95 -11.33 -17.43 -2.02
CA PHE A 95 -10.56 -17.46 -0.77
C PHE A 95 -10.61 -18.82 -0.07
N ASN A 96 -11.34 -19.80 -0.61
CA ASN A 96 -11.33 -21.17 -0.15
C ASN A 96 -10.13 -21.94 -0.72
N VAL A 97 -9.06 -21.96 0.06
CA VAL A 97 -7.82 -22.69 -0.27
C VAL A 97 -7.87 -24.18 0.13
N GLY A 98 -9.07 -24.75 0.24
CA GLY A 98 -9.34 -26.17 0.47
C GLY A 98 -9.28 -26.61 1.94
N LYS A 99 -8.25 -26.18 2.69
CA LYS A 99 -8.14 -26.50 4.13
C LYS A 99 -8.96 -25.60 5.04
N SER A 100 -9.26 -24.39 4.58
CA SER A 100 -9.96 -23.35 5.33
C SER A 100 -10.31 -22.20 4.41
N ASP A 101 -11.51 -21.66 4.56
CA ASP A 101 -11.90 -20.42 3.91
C ASP A 101 -11.29 -19.23 4.68
N ARG A 102 -10.55 -18.36 3.96
CA ARG A 102 -9.93 -17.18 4.56
C ARG A 102 -10.90 -16.01 4.71
N SER A 103 -11.99 -15.98 3.95
CA SER A 103 -12.97 -14.88 3.97
C SER A 103 -13.77 -14.80 5.28
N GLY A 104 -13.98 -15.95 5.94
CA GLY A 104 -14.67 -16.02 7.23
C GLY A 104 -13.84 -15.58 8.44
N ILE A 105 -12.56 -15.23 8.27
CA ILE A 105 -11.67 -14.91 9.38
C ILE A 105 -11.91 -13.46 9.84
N LYS A 106 -12.55 -13.31 11.01
CA LYS A 106 -12.71 -12.01 11.67
C LYS A 106 -11.80 -11.90 12.88
N VAL A 107 -10.73 -11.13 12.73
CA VAL A 107 -9.78 -10.85 13.81
C VAL A 107 -10.36 -9.80 14.76
N THR A 108 -10.32 -10.06 16.07
CA THR A 108 -10.94 -9.18 17.07
C THR A 108 -10.03 -8.87 18.26
N GLY A 109 -10.16 -7.65 18.79
CA GLY A 109 -9.52 -7.18 20.02
C GLY A 109 -8.00 -6.96 19.92
N LYS A 110 -7.42 -6.31 20.96
CA LYS A 110 -5.99 -5.98 21.05
C LYS A 110 -5.06 -7.18 20.90
N ARG A 111 -5.51 -8.37 21.30
CA ARG A 111 -4.75 -9.63 21.21
C ARG A 111 -4.91 -10.36 19.87
N LYS A 112 -5.58 -9.75 18.88
CA LYS A 112 -5.84 -10.35 17.55
C LYS A 112 -6.43 -11.76 17.66
N LYS A 113 -7.46 -11.90 18.49
CA LYS A 113 -8.13 -13.18 18.70
C LYS A 113 -8.65 -13.68 17.35
N ASN A 114 -8.50 -14.98 17.09
CA ASN A 114 -8.81 -15.65 15.82
C ASN A 114 -7.88 -15.36 14.64
N ALA A 115 -6.82 -14.56 14.82
CA ALA A 115 -5.86 -14.34 13.75
C ALA A 115 -5.10 -15.62 13.42
N GLN A 116 -5.17 -16.02 12.16
CA GLN A 116 -4.49 -17.21 11.68
C GLN A 116 -3.03 -16.90 11.39
N HIS A 117 -2.14 -17.74 11.91
CA HIS A 117 -0.72 -17.63 11.62
C HIS A 117 -0.42 -18.40 10.33
N LEU A 118 0.10 -17.69 9.34
CA LEU A 118 0.45 -18.22 8.03
C LEU A 118 1.97 -18.20 7.86
N GLU A 119 2.48 -19.26 7.22
CA GLU A 119 3.85 -19.32 6.72
C GLU A 119 3.96 -18.61 5.36
N SER A 120 5.15 -18.19 4.95
CA SER A 120 5.39 -17.48 3.68
C SER A 120 4.82 -18.19 2.45
N ASN A 121 4.85 -19.53 2.43
CA ASN A 121 4.32 -20.33 1.33
C ASN A 121 2.82 -20.66 1.45
N SER A 122 2.12 -20.19 2.48
CA SER A 122 0.70 -20.50 2.68
C SER A 122 -0.16 -19.86 1.59
N ALA A 123 -1.14 -20.61 1.07
CA ALA A 123 -2.10 -20.09 0.11
C ALA A 123 -3.09 -19.13 0.78
N LEU A 124 -3.30 -17.98 0.14
CA LEU A 124 -4.27 -16.94 0.54
C LEU A 124 -5.58 -17.08 -0.23
N CYS A 125 -5.49 -17.13 -1.56
CA CYS A 125 -6.64 -17.31 -2.44
C CYS A 125 -6.21 -17.96 -3.76
N LYS A 126 -7.22 -18.35 -4.54
CA LYS A 126 -7.10 -18.75 -5.93
C LYS A 126 -7.68 -17.66 -6.79
N VAL A 127 -6.90 -17.17 -7.74
CA VAL A 127 -7.31 -16.22 -8.75
C VAL A 127 -7.57 -17.01 -10.02
N CYS A 128 -8.80 -16.96 -10.52
CA CYS A 128 -9.22 -17.67 -11.72
C CYS A 128 -9.27 -16.70 -12.88
N SER A 129 -8.62 -17.08 -13.98
CA SER A 129 -8.90 -16.56 -15.30
C SER A 129 -9.85 -17.52 -16.03
N LYS A 130 -10.13 -17.23 -17.30
CA LYS A 130 -10.99 -18.05 -18.15
C LYS A 130 -10.45 -19.47 -18.33
N ASP A 131 -9.13 -19.59 -18.50
CA ASP A 131 -8.48 -20.85 -18.87
C ASP A 131 -7.59 -21.44 -17.76
N ALA A 132 -7.25 -20.64 -16.73
CA ALA A 132 -6.28 -21.04 -15.71
C ALA A 132 -6.67 -20.58 -14.29
N THR A 133 -6.03 -21.22 -13.29
CA THR A 133 -6.16 -20.84 -11.88
C THR A 133 -4.79 -20.66 -11.25
N TYR A 134 -4.59 -19.52 -10.60
CA TYR A 134 -3.35 -19.09 -9.99
C TYR A 134 -3.49 -19.04 -8.47
N ILE A 135 -2.55 -19.65 -7.75
CA ILE A 135 -2.56 -19.64 -6.29
C ILE A 135 -1.72 -18.46 -5.80
N VAL A 136 -2.36 -17.51 -5.13
CA VAL A 136 -1.72 -16.38 -4.46
C VAL A 136 -1.28 -16.82 -3.07
N ARG A 137 -0.07 -16.44 -2.66
CA ARG A 137 0.58 -16.90 -1.43
C ARG A 137 0.94 -15.75 -0.52
N CYS A 138 1.15 -16.09 0.75
CA CYS A 138 1.38 -15.12 1.80
C CYS A 138 2.68 -14.32 1.63
N CYS A 139 3.71 -14.86 0.95
CA CYS A 139 5.06 -14.27 0.74
C CYS A 139 5.87 -14.04 2.03
N VAL A 140 5.21 -13.61 3.11
CA VAL A 140 5.78 -13.28 4.41
C VAL A 140 5.06 -14.06 5.49
N LYS A 141 5.81 -14.65 6.42
CA LYS A 141 5.26 -15.31 7.60
C LYS A 141 4.64 -14.28 8.55
N GLY A 142 3.39 -14.48 8.94
CA GLY A 142 2.68 -13.55 9.83
C GLY A 142 1.25 -13.93 10.17
N SER A 143 0.61 -13.06 10.95
CA SER A 143 -0.81 -13.21 11.27
C SER A 143 -1.67 -12.57 10.18
N LEU A 144 -2.59 -13.34 9.60
CA LEU A 144 -3.62 -12.83 8.68
C LEU A 144 -4.61 -11.99 9.47
N LEU A 145 -4.80 -10.73 9.06
CA LEU A 145 -5.71 -9.78 9.69
C LEU A 145 -6.99 -9.60 8.89
N GLU A 146 -6.83 -9.49 7.57
CA GLU A 146 -7.91 -9.16 6.65
C GLU A 146 -7.64 -9.76 5.28
N VAL A 147 -8.70 -10.16 4.60
CA VAL A 147 -8.71 -10.46 3.17
C VAL A 147 -9.75 -9.57 2.50
N ASN A 148 -9.52 -9.21 1.25
CA ASN A 148 -10.43 -8.36 0.50
C ASN A 148 -11.61 -9.19 -0.04
N ASP A 149 -12.64 -9.35 0.80
CA ASP A 149 -13.86 -10.09 0.47
C ASP A 149 -14.65 -9.49 -0.71
N ARG A 150 -14.43 -8.20 -1.02
CA ARG A 150 -14.99 -7.53 -2.20
C ARG A 150 -14.62 -8.26 -3.49
N LEU A 151 -13.44 -8.88 -3.56
CA LEU A 151 -12.97 -9.60 -4.75
C LEU A 151 -13.82 -10.83 -5.10
N ILE A 152 -14.59 -11.36 -4.14
CA ILE A 152 -15.54 -12.45 -4.39
C ILE A 152 -16.69 -11.94 -5.29
N LYS A 153 -17.10 -10.69 -5.10
CA LYS A 153 -18.21 -10.06 -5.83
C LYS A 153 -17.73 -9.21 -7.02
N GLN A 154 -16.54 -8.65 -6.91
CA GLN A 154 -15.95 -7.68 -7.85
C GLN A 154 -14.50 -8.09 -8.19
N PRO A 155 -14.29 -9.20 -8.90
CA PRO A 155 -12.95 -9.65 -9.30
C PRO A 155 -12.26 -8.66 -10.26
N GLU A 156 -13.03 -7.83 -10.97
CA GLU A 156 -12.54 -6.80 -11.90
C GLU A 156 -11.61 -5.78 -11.24
N LEU A 157 -11.71 -5.57 -9.92
CA LEU A 157 -10.80 -4.68 -9.17
C LEU A 157 -9.34 -5.09 -9.33
N LEU A 158 -9.04 -6.38 -9.52
CA LEU A 158 -7.69 -6.82 -9.80
C LEU A 158 -7.22 -6.38 -11.19
N ASN A 159 -8.11 -6.29 -12.18
CA ASN A 159 -7.73 -5.87 -13.53
C ASN A 159 -7.53 -4.35 -13.60
N SER A 160 -8.34 -3.56 -12.89
CA SER A 160 -8.30 -2.09 -12.98
C SER A 160 -7.40 -1.42 -11.95
N ALA A 161 -7.26 -2.00 -10.75
CA ALA A 161 -6.64 -1.36 -9.59
C ALA A 161 -5.93 -2.36 -8.67
N ALA A 162 -5.17 -3.31 -9.26
CA ALA A 162 -4.46 -4.38 -8.55
C ALA A 162 -3.63 -3.87 -7.36
N ASP A 163 -2.93 -2.76 -7.55
CA ASP A 163 -2.02 -2.13 -6.59
C ASP A 163 -2.74 -1.32 -5.49
N ARG A 164 -4.04 -1.06 -5.64
CA ARG A 164 -4.82 -0.20 -4.73
C ARG A 164 -6.00 -0.97 -4.13
N GLU A 165 -7.17 -0.85 -4.75
CA GLU A 165 -8.41 -1.47 -4.26
C GLU A 165 -8.43 -2.99 -4.46
N GLY A 166 -7.60 -3.50 -5.37
CA GLY A 166 -7.45 -4.92 -5.68
C GLY A 166 -6.49 -5.67 -4.76
N TYR A 167 -6.10 -5.12 -3.61
CA TYR A 167 -5.25 -5.87 -2.67
C TYR A 167 -5.89 -7.20 -2.25
N ILE A 168 -5.09 -8.21 -1.95
CA ILE A 168 -5.58 -9.57 -1.63
C ILE A 168 -5.74 -9.74 -0.11
N ALA A 169 -4.71 -9.39 0.65
CA ALA A 169 -4.69 -9.62 2.10
C ALA A 169 -3.81 -8.63 2.85
N ILE A 170 -4.11 -8.44 4.14
CA ILE A 170 -3.30 -7.69 5.09
C ILE A 170 -2.73 -8.66 6.12
N ILE A 171 -1.41 -8.72 6.19
CA ILE A 171 -0.64 -9.59 7.08
C ILE A 171 0.14 -8.73 8.07
N MET A 172 0.17 -9.15 9.34
CA MET A 172 1.13 -8.60 10.31
C MET A 172 2.21 -9.63 10.62
N PRO A 173 3.41 -9.50 10.03
CA PRO A 173 4.55 -10.33 10.38
C PRO A 173 5.18 -9.89 11.71
N LYS A 174 5.91 -10.81 12.33
CA LYS A 174 6.78 -10.46 13.47
C LYS A 174 8.03 -9.73 12.95
N PRO A 175 8.61 -8.79 13.71
CA PRO A 175 9.82 -8.09 13.28
C PRO A 175 10.96 -9.04 12.89
N ALA A 176 11.15 -10.13 13.63
CA ALA A 176 12.17 -11.13 13.34
C ALA A 176 11.91 -11.92 12.05
N ASP A 177 10.66 -12.17 11.70
CA ASP A 177 10.29 -12.89 10.47
C ASP A 177 10.39 -11.98 9.24
N TRP A 178 10.12 -10.68 9.41
CA TRP A 178 10.31 -9.69 8.35
C TRP A 178 11.78 -9.57 7.94
N LEU A 179 12.70 -9.49 8.91
CA LEU A 179 14.13 -9.38 8.62
C LEU A 179 14.66 -10.55 7.77
N LYS A 180 14.12 -11.77 7.98
CA LYS A 180 14.52 -12.95 7.21
C LYS A 180 14.08 -12.92 5.75
N VAL A 181 12.92 -12.35 5.47
CA VAL A 181 12.36 -12.32 4.11
C VAL A 181 12.80 -11.08 3.34
N LYS A 182 13.10 -9.97 4.03
CA LYS A 182 13.42 -8.68 3.41
C LYS A 182 14.52 -8.82 2.34
N ASP A 183 15.57 -9.57 2.64
CA ASP A 183 16.72 -9.74 1.73
C ASP A 183 16.40 -10.59 0.50
N SER A 184 15.28 -11.32 0.50
CA SER A 184 14.80 -12.08 -0.66
C SER A 184 13.83 -11.29 -1.55
N LEU A 185 13.40 -10.10 -1.12
CA LEU A 185 12.46 -9.25 -1.84
C LEU A 185 13.21 -8.16 -2.60
N LEU A 186 12.67 -7.76 -3.74
CA LEU A 186 13.21 -6.68 -4.57
C LEU A 186 12.53 -5.35 -4.26
N GLY A 187 13.28 -4.26 -4.31
CA GLY A 187 12.71 -2.91 -4.33
C GLY A 187 12.02 -2.60 -5.66
N LEU A 188 11.25 -1.51 -5.71
CA LEU A 188 10.55 -1.06 -6.93
C LEU A 188 11.47 -0.92 -8.14
N GLU A 189 12.60 -0.24 -7.97
CA GLU A 189 13.54 0.05 -9.07
C GLU A 189 14.28 -1.21 -9.55
N GLU A 190 14.59 -2.13 -8.64
CA GLU A 190 15.20 -3.42 -8.99
C GLU A 190 14.21 -4.32 -9.74
N TYR A 191 12.95 -4.31 -9.29
CA TYR A 191 11.88 -5.07 -9.92
C TYR A 191 11.59 -4.59 -11.35
N LYS A 192 11.49 -3.27 -11.54
CA LYS A 192 11.35 -2.63 -12.86
C LYS A 192 12.47 -3.04 -13.81
N LYS A 193 13.72 -3.00 -13.35
CA LYS A 193 14.88 -3.46 -14.14
C LYS A 193 14.80 -4.94 -14.48
N LEU A 194 14.37 -5.79 -13.55
CA LEU A 194 14.28 -7.23 -13.77
C LEU A 194 13.19 -7.60 -14.79
N ARG A 195 12.06 -6.87 -14.78
CA ARG A 195 10.91 -7.14 -15.65
C ARG A 195 10.84 -6.26 -16.89
N GLU A 196 11.80 -5.35 -17.06
CA GLU A 196 11.86 -4.37 -18.15
C GLU A 196 10.58 -3.50 -18.23
N VAL A 197 10.06 -3.07 -17.07
CA VAL A 197 8.84 -2.24 -16.93
C VAL A 197 9.16 -0.88 -16.34
#